data_AF-A0A090T441-F1
#
_entry.id   AF-A0A090T441-F1
#
_cell.length_a   1.000
_cell.length_b   1.000
_cell.length_c   1.000
_cell.angle_alpha   90.00
_cell.angle_beta   90.00
_cell.angle_gamma   90.00
#
_symmetry.space_group_name_H-M   'P 1'
#
loop_
_entity.id
_entity.type
_entity.pdbx_description
1 polymer ?
#
loop_
_entity_poly.entity_id
_entity_poly.type
_entity_poly.pdbx_seq_one_letter_code
_entity_poly.pdbx_strand_id
1 'polypeptide(L)'
;MAYQQAYEMDPTATSQIRIARLMLQDKQYKVASEYTKTYAPNATKDQVAELQYIKGMAHFEMKQPKLALNSMKKAASSQQLRPTVSPWISFLEQ
;
A
#
# COMPACT_ATOMS: atom_id res chain seq x y z
N MET A 1 13.82 5.57 13.33
CA MET A 1 14.90 6.01 12.42
C MET A 1 15.36 4.93 11.43
N ALA A 2 14.94 3.65 11.55
CA ALA A 2 15.46 2.57 10.70
C ALA A 2 15.07 2.65 9.20
N TYR A 3 13.98 3.34 8.84
CA TYR A 3 13.48 3.35 7.45
C TYR A 3 14.10 4.40 6.54
N GLN A 4 14.70 5.47 7.10
CA GLN A 4 15.33 6.53 6.31
C GLN A 4 16.55 6.01 5.54
N GLN A 5 17.33 5.12 6.16
CA GLN A 5 18.51 4.52 5.54
C GLN A 5 18.17 3.65 4.32
N ALA A 6 17.01 2.98 4.31
CA ALA A 6 16.59 2.17 3.17
C ALA A 6 16.16 3.01 1.95
N TYR A 7 15.77 4.26 2.15
CA TYR A 7 15.38 5.18 1.08
C TYR A 7 16.58 5.91 0.47
N GLU A 8 17.61 6.19 1.27
CA GLU A 8 18.81 6.95 0.85
C GLU A 8 19.70 6.21 -0.17
N MET A 9 19.55 4.88 -0.33
CA MET A 9 20.46 4.09 -1.17
C MET A 9 20.06 3.98 -2.65
N ASP A 10 18.76 3.97 -2.98
CA ASP A 10 18.21 4.04 -4.36
C ASP A 10 16.66 3.95 -4.25
N PRO A 11 15.90 5.03 -4.54
CA PRO A 11 14.45 5.07 -4.34
C PRO A 11 13.71 4.29 -5.45
N THR A 12 13.86 2.97 -5.45
CA THR A 12 13.09 2.07 -6.29
C THR A 12 11.70 1.84 -5.69
N ALA A 13 10.73 1.51 -6.54
CA ALA A 13 9.41 1.07 -6.08
C ALA A 13 9.51 -0.16 -5.15
N THR A 14 10.48 -1.05 -5.38
CA THR A 14 10.76 -2.20 -4.50
C THR A 14 11.16 -1.77 -3.10
N SER A 15 12.10 -0.82 -2.97
CA SER A 15 12.51 -0.25 -1.68
C SER A 15 11.34 0.45 -1.00
N GLN A 16 10.55 1.22 -1.77
CA GLN A 16 9.35 1.91 -1.26
C GLN A 16 8.33 0.93 -0.67
N ILE A 17 8.02 -0.17 -1.38
CA ILE A 17 7.10 -1.22 -0.91
C ILE A 17 7.59 -1.84 0.39
N ARG A 18 8.89 -2.17 0.49
CA ARG A 18 9.48 -2.75 1.70
C ARG A 18 9.34 -1.80 2.90
N ILE A 19 9.68 -0.53 2.71
CA ILE A 19 9.53 0.49 3.76
C ILE A 19 8.07 0.62 4.20
N ALA A 20 7.15 0.72 3.25
CA ALA A 20 5.73 0.88 3.55
C ALA A 20 5.13 -0.33 4.30
N ARG A 21 5.59 -1.55 3.98
CA ARG A 21 5.26 -2.77 4.75
C ARG A 21 5.77 -2.72 6.17
N LEU A 22 7.01 -2.29 6.37
CA LEU A 22 7.58 -2.16 7.71
C LEU A 22 6.82 -1.12 8.54
N MET A 23 6.42 0.00 7.94
CA MET A 23 5.56 0.99 8.60
C MET A 23 4.21 0.38 9.03
N LEU A 24 3.59 -0.47 8.21
CA LEU A 24 2.37 -1.19 8.59
C LEU A 24 2.60 -2.14 9.77
N GLN A 25 3.69 -2.91 9.75
CA GLN A 25 4.04 -3.84 10.81
C GLN A 25 4.28 -3.12 12.15
N ASP A 26 4.91 -1.95 12.09
CA ASP A 26 5.12 -1.07 13.24
C ASP A 26 3.88 -0.26 13.63
N LYS A 27 2.72 -0.57 13.04
CA LYS A 27 1.42 0.09 13.29
C LYS A 27 1.42 1.59 13.00
N GLN A 28 2.37 2.09 12.20
CA GLN A 28 2.45 3.47 11.75
C GLN A 28 1.49 3.71 10.57
N TYR A 29 0.21 3.38 10.73
CA TYR A 29 -0.77 3.34 9.64
C TYR A 29 -0.91 4.70 8.93
N LYS A 30 -0.95 5.79 9.69
CA LYS A 30 -1.02 7.14 9.13
C LYS A 30 0.20 7.41 8.23
N VAL A 31 1.40 7.11 8.72
CA VAL A 31 2.65 7.30 7.97
C VAL A 31 2.68 6.42 6.72
N ALA A 32 2.32 5.14 6.84
CA ALA A 32 2.23 4.22 5.70
C ALA A 32 1.25 4.70 4.63
N SER A 33 0.08 5.21 5.04
CA SER A 33 -0.94 5.71 4.11
C SER A 33 -0.52 6.98 3.36
N GLU A 34 0.28 7.84 3.99
CA GLU A 34 0.85 9.04 3.37
C GLU A 34 2.02 8.67 2.45
N TYR A 35 2.93 7.81 2.91
CA TYR A 35 4.12 7.38 2.17
C TYR A 35 3.79 6.64 0.86
N THR A 36 2.63 5.98 0.81
CA THR A 36 2.12 5.27 -0.38
C THR A 36 1.32 6.16 -1.36
N LYS A 37 1.20 7.48 -1.11
CA LYS A 37 0.50 8.40 -2.03
C LYS A 37 1.30 8.70 -3.29
N THR A 38 2.62 8.79 -3.17
CA THR A 38 3.54 9.03 -4.27
C THR A 38 4.16 7.71 -4.72
N TYR A 39 4.57 7.60 -5.97
CA TYR A 39 5.22 6.40 -6.50
C TYR A 39 6.62 6.74 -7.00
N ALA A 40 7.54 5.79 -6.89
CA ALA A 40 8.81 5.90 -7.60
C ALA A 40 8.56 6.09 -9.11
N PRO A 41 9.33 6.94 -9.82
CA PRO A 41 9.07 7.28 -11.23
C PRO A 41 9.05 6.08 -12.18
N ASN A 42 9.75 5.00 -11.82
CA ASN A 42 9.85 3.76 -12.59
C ASN A 42 8.98 2.62 -12.04
N ALA A 43 8.00 2.92 -11.17
CA ALA A 43 7.12 1.91 -10.61
C ALA A 43 6.27 1.22 -11.69
N THR A 44 6.31 -0.10 -11.73
CA THR A 44 5.44 -0.90 -12.60
C THR A 44 3.99 -0.86 -12.11
N LYS A 45 3.05 -1.29 -12.97
CA LYS A 45 1.63 -1.39 -12.59
C LYS A 45 1.42 -2.28 -11.37
N ASP A 46 2.13 -3.40 -11.28
CA ASP A 46 2.03 -4.32 -10.15
C ASP A 46 2.58 -3.71 -8.86
N GLN A 47 3.69 -2.98 -8.95
CA GLN A 47 4.26 -2.27 -7.79
C GLN A 47 3.34 -1.14 -7.31
N VAL A 48 2.71 -0.40 -8.22
CA VAL A 48 1.69 0.61 -7.87
C VAL A 48 0.49 -0.06 -7.19
N ALA A 49 0.04 -1.20 -7.72
CA ALA A 49 -1.06 -1.96 -7.12
C ALA A 49 -0.70 -2.49 -5.72
N GLU A 50 0.55 -2.90 -5.50
CA GLU A 50 1.05 -3.34 -4.20
C GLU A 50 1.11 -2.19 -3.18
N LEU A 51 1.55 -1.00 -3.61
CA LEU A 51 1.49 0.21 -2.79
C LEU A 51 0.04 0.61 -2.46
N GLN A 52 -0.89 0.43 -3.39
CA GLN A 52 -2.32 0.64 -3.14
C GLN A 52 -2.88 -0.39 -2.16
N TYR A 53 -2.46 -1.65 -2.22
CA TYR A 53 -2.87 -2.66 -1.25
C TYR A 53 -2.41 -2.29 0.17
N ILE A 54 -1.13 -1.90 0.32
CA ILE A 54 -0.58 -1.43 1.60
C ILE A 54 -1.36 -0.21 2.11
N LYS A 55 -1.66 0.76 1.24
CA LYS A 55 -2.48 1.92 1.57
C LYS A 55 -3.88 1.52 2.03
N GLY A 56 -4.50 0.55 1.37
CA GLY A 56 -5.80 0.00 1.73
C GLY A 56 -5.80 -0.62 3.12
N MET A 57 -4.79 -1.43 3.44
CA MET A 57 -4.59 -2.00 4.77
C MET A 57 -4.40 -0.92 5.83
N ALA A 58 -3.59 0.10 5.57
CA ALA A 58 -3.40 1.21 6.49
C ALA A 58 -4.72 1.94 6.81
N HIS A 59 -5.52 2.23 5.78
CA HIS A 59 -6.83 2.85 5.97
C HIS A 59 -7.80 1.96 6.72
N PHE A 60 -7.77 0.64 6.49
CA PHE A 60 -8.60 -0.31 7.21
C PHE A 60 -8.30 -0.29 8.72
N GLU A 61 -7.03 -0.38 9.10
CA GLU A 61 -6.58 -0.32 10.49
C GLU A 61 -6.92 1.01 11.17
N MET A 62 -6.94 2.11 10.41
CA MET A 62 -7.40 3.42 10.88
C MET A 62 -8.92 3.59 10.92
N LYS A 63 -9.71 2.52 10.69
CA LYS A 63 -11.18 2.54 10.63
C LYS A 63 -11.74 3.48 9.56
N GLN A 64 -11.09 3.54 8.40
CA GLN A 64 -11.47 4.37 7.25
C GLN A 64 -11.93 3.49 6.07
N PRO A 65 -13.08 2.79 6.19
CA PRO A 65 -13.47 1.73 5.26
C PRO A 65 -13.65 2.22 3.81
N LYS A 66 -14.17 3.44 3.62
CA LYS A 66 -14.31 4.04 2.28
C LYS A 66 -12.97 4.26 1.57
N LEU A 67 -11.95 4.69 2.32
CA LEU A 67 -10.60 4.91 1.79
C LEU A 67 -9.89 3.57 1.55
N ALA A 68 -10.06 2.62 2.47
CA ALA A 68 -9.58 1.25 2.30
C ALA A 68 -10.15 0.63 1.01
N LEU A 69 -11.47 0.70 0.83
CA LEU A 69 -12.16 0.15 -0.35
C LEU A 69 -11.64 0.73 -1.65
N ASN A 70 -11.50 2.06 -1.72
CA ASN A 70 -10.98 2.74 -2.91
C ASN A 70 -9.56 2.23 -3.26
N SER A 71 -8.70 2.09 -2.26
CA SER A 71 -7.35 1.56 -2.44
C SER A 71 -7.35 0.07 -2.85
N MET A 72 -8.21 -0.77 -2.26
CA MET A 72 -8.35 -2.17 -2.68
C MET A 72 -8.82 -2.30 -4.13
N LYS A 73 -9.79 -1.48 -4.57
CA LYS A 73 -10.24 -1.43 -5.97
C LYS A 73 -9.11 -1.04 -6.92
N LYS A 74 -8.26 -0.10 -6.54
CA LYS A 74 -7.07 0.27 -7.33
C LYS A 74 -6.05 -0.87 -7.40
N ALA A 75 -5.82 -1.58 -6.30
CA ALA A 75 -4.94 -2.74 -6.27
C ALA A 75 -5.44 -3.90 -7.15
N ALA A 76 -6.76 -4.05 -7.34
CA ALA A 76 -7.36 -5.09 -8.19
C ALA A 76 -7.08 -4.94 -9.70
N SER A 77 -6.47 -3.81 -10.10
CA SER A 77 -5.98 -3.60 -11.47
C SER A 77 -4.83 -4.55 -11.83
N SER A 78 -4.04 -4.99 -10.84
CA SER A 78 -3.05 -6.05 -11.01
C SER A 78 -3.74 -7.41 -11.02
N GLN A 79 -3.50 -8.20 -12.06
CA GLN A 79 -4.02 -9.57 -12.14
C GLN A 79 -3.43 -10.46 -11.05
N GLN A 80 -2.21 -10.18 -10.60
CA GLN A 80 -1.55 -10.91 -9.52
C GLN A 80 -2.19 -10.62 -8.16
N LEU A 81 -2.52 -9.35 -7.88
CA LEU A 81 -3.09 -8.97 -6.57
C LEU A 81 -4.61 -9.12 -6.49
N ARG A 82 -5.32 -9.20 -7.64
CA ARG A 82 -6.78 -9.31 -7.66
C ARG A 82 -7.32 -10.42 -6.75
N PRO A 83 -6.79 -11.67 -6.75
CA PRO A 83 -7.27 -12.72 -5.84
C PRO A 83 -7.11 -12.35 -4.36
N THR A 84 -6.05 -11.61 -4.00
CA THR A 84 -5.78 -11.17 -2.63
C THR A 84 -6.74 -10.07 -2.18
N VAL A 85 -7.06 -9.11 -3.06
CA VAL A 85 -7.86 -7.93 -2.67
C VAL A 85 -9.35 -8.09 -2.89
N SER A 86 -9.80 -9.04 -3.73
CA SER A 86 -11.24 -9.27 -3.98
C SER A 86 -12.03 -9.56 -2.70
N PRO A 87 -11.59 -10.44 -1.77
CA PRO A 87 -12.31 -10.64 -0.51
C PRO A 87 -12.41 -9.38 0.35
N TRP A 88 -11.35 -8.55 0.36
CA TRP A 88 -11.36 -7.26 1.07
C TRP A 88 -12.36 -6.29 0.46
N ILE A 89 -12.46 -6.23 -0.87
CA ILE A 89 -13.45 -5.39 -1.56
C ILE A 89 -14.85 -5.82 -1.15
N SER A 90 -15.18 -7.11 -1.25
CA SER A 90 -16.50 -7.63 -0.86
C SER A 90 -16.83 -7.41 0.61
N PHE A 91 -15.84 -7.47 1.50
CA PHE A 91 -16.03 -7.17 2.92
C PHE A 91 -16.28 -5.69 3.18
N LEU A 92 -15.55 -4.79 2.51
CA LEU A 92 -15.63 -3.34 2.71
C LEU A 92 -16.83 -2.67 1.98
N GLU A 93 -17.52 -3.40 1.10
CA GLU A 93 -18.73 -2.94 0.40
C GLU A 93 -20.03 -3.18 1.19
N GLN A 94 -19.97 -3.98 2.25
CA GLN A 94 -21.09 -4.25 3.17
C GLN A 94 -21.27 -3.12 4.19
#